data_AF-A0AAD6NYT9-F1
#
_entry.id   AF-A0AAD6NYT9-F1
#
_cell.length_a   1.000
_cell.length_b   1.000
_cell.length_c   1.000
_cell.angle_alpha   90.00
_cell.angle_beta   90.00
_cell.angle_gamma   90.00
#
_symmetry.space_group_name_H-M   'P 1'
#
loop_
_entity.id
_entity.type
_entity.pdbx_description
1 polymer ?
#
loop_
_entity_poly.entity_id
_entity_poly.type
_entity_poly.pdbx_seq_one_letter_code
_entity_poly.pdbx_strand_id
1 'polypeptide(L)'
;MGALRNSPKASQIKKSTTLQHLFDLEANSSDDTMIYSPESSRQSIIESEYGEILSIISHCCSIFTFTDPLESPSEQDVKRLKLFQLLSFMKKPKKPLPVEIIRPLVSMLSANLFRPLPPSAKRTVVCELPGDEDLFSTLSPAWPHLQVVYEILVRIVLNIDPKVLRGYVDERFLVNLLSLFQSEDRRERDSLKNVYHRIYFKFTFYREIMRKSMNDVFLHYIFDSEKHSGIGELLEIWGSIINGFTVPLREEHKLFLMRVLIPLHKAKGMQVYHRQLAYCVNQFVQKEPMLGGTVVRGILKYWPATNCQKEVLFIDELEELVENIDPDHYRKLALLICTQISRCLNSLNSQ
;
A
#
# COMPACT_ATOMS: atom_id res chain seq x y z
N MET A 1 -24.74 62.20 -54.74
CA MET A 1 -23.52 61.72 -54.06
C MET A 1 -22.80 62.93 -53.48
N GLY A 2 -22.62 63.17 -52.19
CA GLY A 2 -23.14 62.65 -50.93
C GLY A 2 -22.79 63.76 -49.93
N ALA A 3 -23.78 64.31 -49.24
CA ALA A 3 -23.68 65.56 -48.49
C ALA A 3 -23.36 65.35 -47.01
N LEU A 4 -22.84 66.41 -46.38
CA LEU A 4 -23.05 66.92 -45.00
C LEU A 4 -21.71 67.24 -44.30
N ARG A 5 -21.31 68.51 -44.17
CA ARG A 5 -21.78 69.62 -43.30
C ARG A 5 -21.15 69.64 -41.89
N ASN A 6 -20.28 70.64 -41.73
CA ASN A 6 -20.22 71.66 -40.66
C ASN A 6 -20.10 71.28 -39.17
N SER A 7 -18.89 71.44 -38.61
CA SER A 7 -18.43 72.47 -37.63
C SER A 7 -19.47 73.19 -36.69
N PRO A 8 -19.07 73.88 -35.59
CA PRO A 8 -17.90 73.78 -34.66
C PRO A 8 -18.17 74.20 -33.16
N LYS A 9 -17.07 74.32 -32.36
CA LYS A 9 -16.83 75.15 -31.13
C LYS A 9 -17.45 74.66 -29.80
N ALA A 10 -16.93 74.93 -28.60
CA ALA A 10 -15.65 75.32 -27.99
C ALA A 10 -15.91 75.47 -26.45
N SER A 11 -14.84 75.60 -25.64
CA SER A 11 -14.75 76.03 -24.20
C SER A 11 -14.40 74.89 -23.23
N GLN A 12 -13.21 74.83 -22.62
CA GLN A 12 -12.44 75.69 -21.69
C GLN A 12 -12.52 75.24 -20.21
N ILE A 13 -11.38 74.73 -19.74
CA ILE A 13 -10.71 74.93 -18.42
C ILE A 13 -11.40 74.36 -17.17
N LYS A 14 -10.75 73.37 -16.51
CA LYS A 14 -10.13 73.53 -15.17
C LYS A 14 -9.24 72.33 -14.80
N LYS A 15 -8.20 72.66 -14.04
CA LYS A 15 -7.01 71.87 -13.71
C LYS A 15 -7.36 70.66 -12.81
N SER A 16 -6.77 69.52 -13.15
CA SER A 16 -6.94 68.21 -12.50
C SER A 16 -6.41 68.20 -11.06
N THR A 17 -7.22 67.65 -10.15
CA THR A 17 -6.89 67.39 -8.75
C THR A 17 -5.88 66.25 -8.64
N THR A 18 -4.69 66.57 -8.15
CA THR A 18 -3.58 65.63 -7.95
C THR A 18 -3.91 64.61 -6.86
N LEU A 19 -3.36 63.38 -7.00
CA LEU A 19 -3.47 62.20 -6.14
C LEU A 19 -3.36 62.43 -4.61
N GLN A 20 -2.81 63.56 -4.18
CA GLN A 20 -2.75 63.96 -2.77
C GLN A 20 -4.15 64.12 -2.14
N HIS A 21 -5.12 64.66 -2.88
CA HIS A 21 -6.48 64.89 -2.40
C HIS A 21 -7.28 63.57 -2.21
N LEU A 22 -6.83 62.47 -2.82
CA LEU A 22 -7.38 61.14 -2.60
C LEU A 22 -6.85 60.54 -1.29
N PHE A 23 -5.58 60.77 -0.95
CA PHE A 23 -4.99 60.31 0.31
C PHE A 23 -5.48 61.09 1.53
N ASP A 24 -5.78 62.39 1.38
CA ASP A 24 -6.30 63.23 2.46
C ASP A 24 -7.77 62.91 2.82
N LEU A 25 -8.52 62.26 1.93
CA LEU A 25 -9.89 61.79 2.19
C LEU A 25 -9.93 60.46 2.95
N GLU A 26 -8.90 59.61 2.83
CA GLU A 26 -8.81 58.35 3.59
C GLU A 26 -8.37 58.56 5.05
N ALA A 27 -7.69 59.68 5.36
CA ALA A 27 -7.20 59.96 6.71
C ALA A 27 -8.26 60.55 7.68
N ASN A 28 -9.39 61.06 7.16
CA ASN A 28 -10.37 61.81 7.96
C ASN A 28 -11.76 61.17 8.09
N SER A 29 -11.95 59.90 7.70
CA SER A 29 -13.16 59.14 8.04
C SER A 29 -12.89 58.16 9.18
N SER A 30 -12.53 58.70 10.35
CA SER A 30 -12.68 58.01 11.63
C SER A 30 -14.01 58.45 12.23
N ASP A 31 -15.06 57.69 11.97
CA ASP A 31 -16.23 57.70 12.86
C ASP A 31 -17.00 56.38 12.77
N ASP A 32 -17.51 55.97 13.92
CA ASP A 32 -17.97 54.65 14.31
C ASP A 32 -18.92 53.94 13.33
N THR A 33 -18.55 52.72 12.88
CA THR A 33 -19.54 51.66 12.63
C THR A 33 -18.89 50.28 12.73
N MET A 34 -19.47 49.44 13.60
CA MET A 34 -19.15 48.03 13.83
C MET A 34 -19.04 47.22 12.52
N ILE A 35 -17.83 46.96 12.05
CA ILE A 35 -17.56 45.94 11.02
C ILE A 35 -17.15 44.66 11.75
N TYR A 36 -18.11 43.74 11.89
CA TYR A 36 -17.83 42.34 12.22
C TYR A 36 -16.82 41.78 11.21
N SER A 37 -15.63 41.41 11.70
CA SER A 37 -14.56 40.85 10.88
C SER A 37 -14.98 39.48 10.32
N PRO A 38 -14.91 39.21 9.00
CA PRO A 38 -15.26 37.90 8.43
C PRO A 38 -14.26 36.78 8.78
N GLU A 39 -13.13 37.12 9.42
CA GLU A 39 -12.10 36.18 9.82
C GLU A 39 -12.39 35.54 11.18
N SER A 40 -12.91 36.30 12.16
CA SER A 40 -13.26 35.79 13.49
C SER A 40 -14.38 34.73 13.44
N SER A 41 -15.39 34.95 12.59
CA SER A 41 -16.47 34.00 12.36
C SER A 41 -16.04 32.76 11.57
N ARG A 42 -15.03 32.87 10.68
CA ARG A 42 -14.46 31.70 10.01
C ARG A 42 -13.57 30.88 10.94
N GLN A 43 -12.79 31.53 11.82
CA GLN A 43 -11.97 30.85 12.83
C GLN A 43 -12.83 30.04 13.81
N SER A 44 -13.94 30.61 14.30
CA SER A 44 -14.83 29.93 15.25
C SER A 44 -15.59 28.75 14.63
N ILE A 45 -16.00 28.85 13.36
CA ILE A 45 -16.59 27.72 12.61
C ILE A 45 -15.57 26.59 12.43
N ILE A 46 -14.32 26.95 12.14
CA ILE A 46 -13.22 26.00 11.96
C ILE A 46 -12.88 25.28 13.29
N GLU A 47 -12.85 26.00 14.41
CA GLU A 47 -12.66 25.42 15.75
C GLU A 47 -13.81 24.49 16.16
N SER A 48 -15.06 24.84 15.81
CA SER A 48 -16.23 23.98 16.01
C SER A 48 -16.15 22.68 15.19
N GLU A 49 -15.78 22.78 13.90
CA GLU A 49 -15.57 21.61 13.04
C GLU A 49 -14.44 20.70 13.58
N TYR A 50 -13.37 21.27 14.14
CA TYR A 50 -12.29 20.49 14.73
C TYR A 50 -12.67 19.78 16.03
N GLY A 51 -13.44 20.45 16.90
CA GLY A 51 -14.00 19.82 18.11
C GLY A 51 -14.87 18.61 17.78
N GLU A 52 -15.70 18.72 16.74
CA GLU A 52 -16.52 17.61 16.24
C GLU A 52 -15.68 16.45 15.71
N ILE A 53 -14.61 16.73 14.95
CA ILE A 53 -13.71 15.70 14.43
C ILE A 53 -13.00 14.95 15.56
N LEU A 54 -12.52 15.67 16.58
CA LEU A 54 -11.87 15.03 17.74
C LEU A 54 -12.86 14.15 18.52
N SER A 55 -14.11 14.58 18.67
CA SER A 55 -15.19 13.78 19.25
C SER A 55 -15.47 12.51 18.44
N ILE A 56 -15.54 12.62 17.11
CA ILE A 56 -15.71 11.49 16.20
C ILE A 56 -14.53 10.50 16.34
N ILE A 57 -13.30 11.00 16.32
CA ILE A 57 -12.09 10.17 16.46
C ILE A 57 -12.11 9.43 17.81
N SER A 58 -12.40 10.14 18.90
CA SER A 58 -12.48 9.53 20.23
C SER A 58 -13.51 8.42 20.29
N HIS A 59 -14.65 8.58 19.62
CA HIS A 59 -15.67 7.54 19.56
C HIS A 59 -15.23 6.34 18.72
N CYS A 60 -14.53 6.58 17.61
CA CYS A 60 -13.98 5.53 16.76
C CYS A 60 -12.82 4.73 17.41
N CYS A 61 -12.27 5.19 18.53
CA CYS A 61 -11.30 4.43 19.33
C CYS A 61 -11.92 3.25 20.10
N SER A 62 -13.25 3.24 20.30
CA SER A 62 -13.93 2.09 20.92
C SER A 62 -13.82 0.86 20.00
N ILE A 63 -13.40 -0.28 20.54
CA ILE A 63 -13.18 -1.52 19.78
C ILE A 63 -14.38 -2.45 19.99
N PHE A 64 -14.89 -3.01 18.90
CA PHE A 64 -15.92 -4.05 18.91
C PHE A 64 -15.29 -5.36 18.45
N THR A 65 -15.55 -6.43 19.18
CA THR A 65 -15.05 -7.78 18.86
C THR A 65 -15.94 -8.48 17.84
N PHE A 66 -17.20 -8.07 17.71
CA PHE A 66 -18.23 -8.72 16.87
C PHE A 66 -18.48 -10.21 17.22
N THR A 67 -17.94 -10.67 18.35
CA THR A 67 -18.10 -12.03 18.85
C THR A 67 -18.82 -12.07 20.20
N ASP A 68 -18.86 -10.94 20.91
CA ASP A 68 -19.53 -10.82 22.19
C ASP A 68 -21.04 -10.55 22.00
N PRO A 69 -21.94 -11.44 22.46
CA PRO A 69 -23.39 -11.24 22.37
C PRO A 69 -23.91 -10.06 23.21
N LEU A 70 -23.10 -9.50 24.11
CA LEU A 70 -23.43 -8.30 24.89
C LEU A 70 -23.19 -7.00 24.10
N GLU A 71 -22.48 -7.05 22.96
CA GLU A 71 -22.28 -5.89 22.11
C GLU A 71 -23.57 -5.50 21.40
N SER A 72 -23.94 -4.22 21.49
CA SER A 72 -25.12 -3.70 20.79
C SER A 72 -24.85 -3.54 19.29
N PRO A 73 -25.64 -4.18 18.40
CA PRO A 73 -25.52 -3.98 16.96
C PRO A 73 -25.73 -2.52 16.54
N SER A 74 -26.57 -1.78 17.28
CA SER A 74 -26.82 -0.37 16.99
C SER A 74 -25.60 0.51 17.23
N GLU A 75 -24.78 0.21 18.24
CA GLU A 75 -23.54 0.95 18.51
C GLU A 75 -22.46 0.64 17.46
N GLN A 76 -22.42 -0.60 16.97
CA GLN A 76 -21.55 -0.98 15.85
C GLN A 76 -21.91 -0.19 14.58
N ASP A 77 -23.20 -0.02 14.28
CA ASP A 77 -23.65 0.79 13.14
C ASP A 77 -23.36 2.28 13.34
N VAL A 78 -23.54 2.81 14.54
CA VAL A 78 -23.17 4.21 14.87
C VAL A 78 -21.68 4.45 14.68
N LYS A 79 -20.82 3.52 15.13
CA LYS A 79 -19.37 3.63 14.88
C LYS A 79 -19.06 3.62 13.39
N ARG A 80 -19.71 2.74 12.62
CA ARG A 80 -19.53 2.67 11.16
C ARG A 80 -19.90 3.99 10.49
N LEU A 81 -21.03 4.60 10.86
CA LEU A 81 -21.45 5.90 10.35
C LEU A 81 -20.45 7.00 10.69
N LYS A 82 -19.93 7.03 11.92
CA LYS A 82 -18.92 7.99 12.36
C LYS A 82 -17.59 7.83 11.61
N LEU A 83 -17.15 6.60 11.35
CA LEU A 83 -15.98 6.33 10.50
C LEU A 83 -16.20 6.86 9.07
N PHE A 84 -17.39 6.67 8.50
CA PHE A 84 -17.72 7.23 7.18
C PHE A 84 -17.77 8.76 7.18
N GLN A 85 -18.30 9.38 8.23
CA GLN A 85 -18.29 10.83 8.39
C GLN A 85 -16.84 11.37 8.41
N LEU A 86 -15.96 10.74 9.20
CA LEU A 86 -14.53 11.08 9.26
C LEU A 86 -13.86 10.92 7.89
N LEU A 87 -14.12 9.82 7.20
CA LEU A 87 -13.59 9.59 5.85
C LEU A 87 -14.12 10.64 4.85
N SER A 88 -15.39 11.01 4.94
CA SER A 88 -16.00 12.02 4.07
C SER A 88 -15.35 13.40 4.27
N PHE A 89 -15.02 13.75 5.51
CA PHE A 89 -14.29 14.96 5.84
C PHE A 89 -12.89 14.95 5.20
N MET A 90 -12.16 13.85 5.30
CA MET A 90 -10.82 13.71 4.71
C MET A 90 -10.82 13.69 3.18
N LYS A 91 -11.93 13.29 2.54
CA LYS A 91 -12.08 13.34 1.08
C LYS A 91 -12.26 14.76 0.54
N LYS A 92 -12.60 15.75 1.39
CA LYS A 92 -12.74 17.15 0.96
C LYS A 92 -11.39 17.69 0.45
N PRO A 93 -11.32 18.22 -0.79
CA PRO A 93 -10.04 18.51 -1.46
C PRO A 93 -9.32 19.78 -0.99
N LYS A 94 -9.85 20.52 0.01
CA LYS A 94 -9.50 21.95 0.16
C LYS A 94 -8.64 22.36 1.35
N LYS A 95 -8.29 21.49 2.31
CA LYS A 95 -7.38 21.87 3.40
C LYS A 95 -6.45 20.74 3.84
N PRO A 96 -5.15 21.00 4.08
CA PRO A 96 -4.30 20.06 4.77
C PRO A 96 -4.87 19.80 6.18
N LEU A 97 -4.79 18.54 6.63
CA LEU A 97 -5.24 18.16 7.96
C LEU A 97 -4.39 18.89 9.01
N PRO A 98 -4.99 19.54 10.02
CA PRO A 98 -4.26 20.15 11.12
C PRO A 98 -3.41 19.12 11.84
N VAL A 99 -2.21 19.53 12.24
CA VAL A 99 -1.24 18.67 12.95
C VAL A 99 -1.81 18.11 14.26
N GLU A 100 -2.67 18.88 14.92
CA GLU A 100 -3.37 18.52 16.17
C GLU A 100 -4.28 17.29 16.01
N ILE A 101 -4.84 17.07 14.82
CA ILE A 101 -5.74 15.95 14.53
C ILE A 101 -4.96 14.69 14.15
N ILE A 102 -3.75 14.85 13.59
CA ILE A 102 -2.95 13.72 13.11
C ILE A 102 -2.65 12.73 14.24
N ARG A 103 -2.28 13.24 15.43
CA ARG A 103 -1.94 12.37 16.57
C ARG A 103 -3.13 11.52 17.06
N PRO A 104 -4.29 12.11 17.40
CA PRO A 104 -5.49 11.33 17.72
C PRO A 104 -5.89 10.36 16.60
N LEU A 105 -5.76 10.79 15.34
CA LEU A 105 -6.14 9.97 14.20
C LEU A 105 -5.24 8.73 14.04
N VAL A 106 -3.92 8.88 14.14
CA VAL A 106 -2.96 7.76 14.10
C VAL A 106 -3.14 6.85 15.32
N SER A 107 -3.48 7.41 16.49
CA SER A 107 -3.82 6.61 17.68
C SER A 107 -5.08 5.77 17.46
N MET A 108 -6.13 6.35 16.85
CA MET A 108 -7.37 5.64 16.51
C MET A 108 -7.11 4.52 15.50
N LEU A 109 -6.30 4.79 14.46
CA LEU A 109 -5.88 3.77 13.50
C LEU A 109 -5.14 2.62 14.18
N SER A 110 -4.16 2.94 15.04
CA SER A 110 -3.37 1.95 15.75
C SER A 110 -4.24 1.06 16.63
N ALA A 111 -5.20 1.64 17.35
CA ALA A 111 -6.14 0.92 18.21
C ALA A 111 -7.06 -0.03 17.42
N ASN A 112 -7.50 0.36 16.22
CA ASN A 112 -8.39 -0.48 15.40
C ASN A 112 -7.63 -1.55 14.60
N LEU A 113 -6.42 -1.25 14.12
CA LEU A 113 -5.66 -2.14 13.23
C LEU A 113 -4.83 -3.16 14.00
N PHE A 114 -4.05 -2.72 15.01
CA PHE A 114 -3.03 -3.54 15.66
C PHE A 114 -3.62 -4.43 16.73
N ARG A 115 -4.26 -5.49 16.27
CA ARG A 115 -4.91 -6.53 17.09
C ARG A 115 -4.21 -7.88 16.92
N PRO A 116 -4.26 -8.75 17.94
CA PRO A 116 -3.85 -10.13 17.74
C PRO A 116 -4.76 -10.78 16.70
N LEU A 117 -4.15 -11.48 15.73
CA LEU A 117 -4.89 -12.24 14.73
C LEU A 117 -5.47 -13.51 15.37
N PRO A 118 -6.66 -13.96 14.93
CA PRO A 118 -7.25 -15.19 15.43
C PRO A 118 -6.32 -16.38 15.17
N PRO A 119 -6.32 -17.40 16.06
CA PRO A 119 -5.51 -18.60 15.83
C PRO A 119 -5.94 -19.27 14.53
N SER A 120 -4.96 -19.64 13.70
CA SER A 120 -5.25 -20.29 12.42
C SER A 120 -6.05 -21.56 12.61
N ALA A 121 -7.21 -21.65 11.93
CA ALA A 121 -8.08 -22.82 11.94
C ALA A 121 -7.41 -24.05 11.27
N LYS A 122 -6.29 -23.85 10.54
CA LYS A 122 -5.57 -24.87 9.78
C LYS A 122 -4.78 -25.88 10.63
N ARG A 123 -5.07 -26.03 11.93
CA ARG A 123 -4.36 -26.98 12.80
C ARG A 123 -4.84 -28.44 12.69
N THR A 124 -5.97 -28.72 12.03
CA THR A 124 -6.58 -30.07 12.11
C THR A 124 -6.69 -30.82 10.78
N VAL A 125 -6.50 -30.19 9.61
CA VAL A 125 -6.69 -30.86 8.31
C VAL A 125 -5.36 -30.96 7.57
N VAL A 126 -4.51 -31.86 8.03
CA VAL A 126 -3.60 -32.58 7.14
C VAL A 126 -4.47 -33.58 6.37
N CYS A 127 -5.15 -33.11 5.32
CA CYS A 127 -5.73 -33.97 4.29
C CYS A 127 -5.41 -33.34 2.94
N GLU A 128 -4.28 -33.75 2.37
CA GLU A 128 -4.11 -34.37 1.05
C GLU A 128 -5.20 -34.17 -0.05
N LEU A 129 -5.87 -33.02 -0.12
CA LEU A 129 -6.76 -32.70 -1.24
C LEU A 129 -6.25 -31.46 -1.97
N PRO A 130 -5.72 -31.62 -3.20
CA PRO A 130 -5.35 -30.49 -4.06
C PRO A 130 -6.64 -29.85 -4.58
N GLY A 131 -6.92 -28.61 -4.19
CA GLY A 131 -7.98 -27.80 -4.82
C GLY A 131 -8.81 -26.90 -3.89
N ASP A 132 -8.80 -27.13 -2.58
CA ASP A 132 -9.77 -26.50 -1.65
C ASP A 132 -9.17 -25.47 -0.67
N GLU A 133 -7.97 -24.94 -0.95
CA GLU A 133 -7.31 -23.98 -0.04
C GLU A 133 -8.07 -22.64 0.08
N ASP A 134 -8.88 -22.27 -0.92
CA ASP A 134 -9.71 -21.06 -0.93
C ASP A 134 -10.97 -21.16 -0.06
N LEU A 135 -11.42 -22.37 0.29
CA LEU A 135 -12.70 -22.58 1.01
C LEU A 135 -12.64 -22.26 2.51
N PHE A 136 -11.45 -22.04 3.07
CA PHE A 136 -11.26 -21.81 4.51
C PHE A 136 -10.72 -20.42 4.86
N SER A 137 -10.94 -19.41 4.01
CA SER A 137 -10.68 -18.02 4.39
C SER A 137 -11.68 -17.58 5.46
N THR A 138 -11.27 -17.52 6.73
CA THR A 138 -12.13 -16.98 7.79
C THR A 138 -12.35 -15.49 7.53
N LEU A 139 -13.58 -15.14 7.15
CA LEU A 139 -13.96 -13.74 6.94
C LEU A 139 -13.99 -13.02 8.29
N SER A 140 -13.28 -11.91 8.39
CA SER A 140 -13.29 -11.11 9.61
C SER A 140 -14.67 -10.46 9.80
N PRO A 141 -15.36 -10.68 10.93
CA PRO A 141 -16.66 -10.04 11.20
C PRO A 141 -16.51 -8.53 11.39
N ALA A 142 -15.35 -8.05 11.86
CA ALA A 142 -15.03 -6.64 12.01
C ALA A 142 -14.73 -5.92 10.68
N TRP A 143 -14.75 -6.64 9.54
CA TRP A 143 -14.41 -6.08 8.23
C TRP A 143 -15.14 -4.78 7.86
N PRO A 144 -16.45 -4.60 8.12
CA PRO A 144 -17.16 -3.36 7.78
C PRO A 144 -16.58 -2.11 8.45
N HIS A 145 -15.97 -2.24 9.64
CA HIS A 145 -15.23 -1.15 10.29
C HIS A 145 -13.81 -1.06 9.75
N LEU A 146 -13.10 -2.19 9.66
CA LEU A 146 -11.71 -2.24 9.21
C LEU A 146 -11.51 -1.69 7.80
N GLN A 147 -12.45 -1.96 6.88
CA GLN A 147 -12.41 -1.41 5.53
C GLN A 147 -12.31 0.12 5.54
N VAL A 148 -13.15 0.79 6.34
CA VAL A 148 -13.16 2.25 6.43
C VAL A 148 -11.88 2.77 7.12
N VAL A 149 -11.38 2.04 8.12
CA VAL A 149 -10.11 2.34 8.81
C VAL A 149 -8.93 2.27 7.85
N TYR A 150 -8.85 1.24 6.99
CA TYR A 150 -7.83 1.14 5.94
C TYR A 150 -7.96 2.27 4.90
N GLU A 151 -9.17 2.62 4.47
CA GLU A 151 -9.40 3.76 3.57
C GLU A 151 -8.93 5.09 4.18
N ILE A 152 -9.19 5.30 5.47
CA ILE A 152 -8.68 6.46 6.22
C ILE A 152 -7.14 6.44 6.21
N LEU A 153 -6.50 5.31 6.52
CA LEU A 153 -5.05 5.20 6.51
C LEU A 153 -4.45 5.50 5.13
N VAL A 154 -5.01 4.95 4.04
CA VAL A 154 -4.62 5.31 2.66
C VAL A 154 -4.70 6.82 2.45
N ARG A 155 -5.79 7.45 2.90
CA ARG A 155 -6.00 8.89 2.72
C ARG A 155 -4.99 9.73 3.51
N ILE A 156 -4.62 9.34 4.73
CA ILE A 156 -3.54 9.98 5.50
C ILE A 156 -2.22 9.88 4.73
N VAL A 157 -1.86 8.66 4.33
CA VAL A 157 -0.61 8.37 3.61
C VAL A 157 -0.54 9.17 2.31
N LEU A 158 -1.67 9.40 1.62
CA LEU A 158 -1.70 10.17 0.37
C LEU A 158 -1.61 11.69 0.57
N ASN A 159 -2.30 12.27 1.56
CA ASN A 159 -2.39 13.73 1.66
C ASN A 159 -1.35 14.40 2.54
N ILE A 160 -0.85 13.70 3.56
CA ILE A 160 0.04 14.32 4.53
C ILE A 160 1.47 14.26 4.00
N ASP A 161 2.23 15.34 4.18
CA ASP A 161 3.65 15.38 3.83
C ASP A 161 4.40 14.29 4.63
N PRO A 162 5.23 13.47 3.97
CA PRO A 162 6.03 12.43 4.63
C PRO A 162 6.85 12.94 5.82
N LYS A 163 7.37 14.18 5.75
CA LYS A 163 8.18 14.78 6.82
C LYS A 163 7.36 15.01 8.09
N VAL A 164 6.11 15.43 7.94
CA VAL A 164 5.18 15.65 9.06
C VAL A 164 4.71 14.30 9.62
N LEU A 165 4.31 13.38 8.72
CA LEU A 165 3.78 12.08 9.15
C LEU A 165 4.83 11.19 9.81
N ARG A 166 6.13 11.40 9.51
CA ARG A 166 7.25 10.72 10.18
C ARG A 166 7.22 10.86 11.70
N GLY A 167 6.71 11.97 12.24
CA GLY A 167 6.58 12.18 13.69
C GLY A 167 5.51 11.31 14.37
N TYR A 168 4.66 10.63 13.58
CA TYR A 168 3.51 9.86 14.09
C TYR A 168 3.52 8.41 13.63
N VAL A 169 3.97 8.15 12.41
CA VAL A 169 4.15 6.81 11.85
C VAL A 169 5.62 6.47 11.98
N ASP A 170 5.98 5.70 13.01
CA ASP A 170 7.35 5.27 13.30
C ASP A 170 7.63 3.85 12.76
N GLU A 171 8.84 3.35 12.99
CA GLU A 171 9.23 1.99 12.56
C GLU A 171 8.37 0.91 13.23
N ARG A 172 7.95 1.11 14.48
CA ARG A 172 7.04 0.18 15.17
C ARG A 172 5.69 0.09 14.48
N PHE A 173 5.13 1.21 14.05
CA PHE A 173 3.90 1.24 13.27
C PHE A 173 4.03 0.39 12.01
N LEU A 174 5.17 0.48 11.30
CA LEU A 174 5.42 -0.31 10.08
C LEU A 174 5.55 -1.81 10.35
N VAL A 175 6.27 -2.19 11.42
CA VAL A 175 6.41 -3.60 11.81
C VAL A 175 5.05 -4.18 12.24
N ASN A 176 4.26 -3.43 13.00
CA ASN A 176 2.90 -3.84 13.37
C ASN A 176 2.00 -3.96 12.13
N LEU A 177 2.09 -3.03 11.18
CA LEU A 177 1.34 -3.11 9.93
C LEU A 177 1.77 -4.33 9.09
N LEU A 178 3.06 -4.64 9.06
CA LEU A 178 3.59 -5.82 8.38
C LEU A 178 3.09 -7.12 9.04
N SER A 179 2.97 -7.16 10.37
CA SER A 179 2.47 -8.35 11.09
C SER A 179 1.04 -8.74 10.69
N LEU A 180 0.22 -7.78 10.25
CA LEU A 180 -1.16 -8.01 9.82
C LEU A 180 -1.27 -8.75 8.48
N PHE A 181 -0.20 -8.87 7.69
CA PHE A 181 -0.21 -9.70 6.47
C PHE A 181 -0.44 -11.19 6.75
N GLN A 182 -0.34 -11.62 8.01
CA GLN A 182 -0.72 -12.97 8.44
C GLN A 182 -2.25 -13.17 8.49
N SER A 183 -3.06 -12.13 8.32
CA SER A 183 -4.53 -12.23 8.32
C SER A 183 -5.01 -13.24 7.28
N GLU A 184 -5.92 -14.14 7.67
CA GLU A 184 -6.52 -15.12 6.77
C GLU A 184 -7.54 -14.46 5.81
N ASP A 185 -8.03 -13.25 6.12
CA ASP A 185 -8.95 -12.50 5.26
C ASP A 185 -8.21 -11.83 4.10
N ARG A 186 -8.46 -12.32 2.87
CA ARG A 186 -7.84 -11.78 1.64
C ARG A 186 -8.15 -10.30 1.41
N ARG A 187 -9.31 -9.80 1.87
CA ARG A 187 -9.70 -8.39 1.70
C ARG A 187 -8.81 -7.47 2.53
N GLU A 188 -8.48 -7.93 3.75
CA GLU A 188 -7.54 -7.24 4.63
C GLU A 188 -6.15 -7.23 4.04
N ARG A 189 -5.66 -8.38 3.54
CA ARG A 189 -4.34 -8.46 2.90
C ARG A 189 -4.21 -7.56 1.66
N ASP A 190 -5.25 -7.47 0.82
CA ASP A 190 -5.21 -6.56 -0.34
C ASP A 190 -5.16 -5.08 0.09
N SER A 191 -5.93 -4.71 1.12
CA SER A 191 -5.90 -3.35 1.68
C SER A 191 -4.53 -3.02 2.29
N LEU A 192 -3.95 -3.97 3.03
CA LEU A 192 -2.60 -3.87 3.60
C LEU A 192 -1.54 -3.71 2.52
N LYS A 193 -1.58 -4.55 1.47
CA LYS A 193 -0.69 -4.46 0.31
C LYS A 193 -0.71 -3.06 -0.28
N ASN A 194 -1.91 -2.55 -0.55
CA ASN A 194 -2.11 -1.23 -1.14
C ASN A 194 -1.56 -0.09 -0.26
N VAL A 195 -1.82 -0.12 1.05
CA VAL A 195 -1.28 0.88 1.98
C VAL A 195 0.23 0.77 2.09
N TYR A 196 0.75 -0.43 2.34
CA TYR A 196 2.16 -0.68 2.61
C TYR A 196 3.03 -0.32 1.40
N HIS A 197 2.59 -0.66 0.19
CA HIS A 197 3.24 -0.24 -1.05
C HIS A 197 3.30 1.28 -1.21
N ARG A 198 2.19 1.98 -0.90
CA ARG A 198 2.14 3.45 -0.95
C ARG A 198 3.09 4.09 0.05
N ILE A 199 3.19 3.52 1.26
CA ILE A 199 4.16 3.97 2.25
C ILE A 199 5.58 3.78 1.69
N TYR A 200 5.90 2.62 1.13
CA TYR A 200 7.23 2.38 0.54
C TYR A 200 7.58 3.38 -0.58
N PHE A 201 6.63 3.66 -1.48
CA PHE A 201 6.84 4.55 -2.61
C PHE A 201 7.07 5.99 -2.15
N LYS A 202 6.18 6.49 -1.28
CA LYS A 202 6.15 7.89 -0.85
C LYS A 202 7.17 8.23 0.24
N PHE A 203 7.46 7.30 1.14
CA PHE A 203 8.32 7.52 2.32
C PHE A 203 9.71 6.91 2.06
N THR A 204 10.54 7.63 1.30
CA THR A 204 11.84 7.13 0.85
C THR A 204 12.78 6.73 1.99
N PHE A 205 12.68 7.40 3.14
CA PHE A 205 13.47 7.13 4.33
C PHE A 205 13.08 5.83 5.06
N TYR A 206 11.92 5.22 4.76
CA TYR A 206 11.53 3.92 5.31
C TYR A 206 11.87 2.75 4.40
N ARG A 207 12.39 2.98 3.20
CA ARG A 207 12.59 1.91 2.22
C ARG A 207 13.53 0.81 2.70
N GLU A 208 14.62 1.18 3.38
CA GLU A 208 15.59 0.20 3.88
C GLU A 208 14.98 -0.69 4.97
N ILE A 209 14.38 -0.09 6.00
CA ILE A 209 13.73 -0.83 7.09
C ILE A 209 12.59 -1.70 6.57
N MET A 210 11.77 -1.21 5.65
CA MET A 210 10.67 -1.99 5.06
C MET A 210 11.17 -3.18 4.24
N ARG A 211 12.23 -3.01 3.44
CA ARG A 211 12.84 -4.15 2.71
C ARG A 211 13.41 -5.17 3.67
N LYS A 212 14.11 -4.73 4.72
CA LYS A 212 14.65 -5.60 5.76
C LYS A 212 13.54 -6.39 6.47
N SER A 213 12.50 -5.72 6.95
CA SER A 213 11.40 -6.37 7.66
C SER A 213 10.64 -7.37 6.77
N MET A 214 10.38 -7.04 5.50
CA MET A 214 9.77 -8.01 4.57
C MET A 214 10.68 -9.20 4.29
N ASN A 215 11.99 -8.97 4.19
CA ASN A 215 12.96 -10.05 4.03
C ASN A 215 12.98 -10.99 5.25
N ASP A 216 12.95 -10.44 6.45
CA ASP A 216 12.90 -11.23 7.69
C ASP A 216 11.65 -12.12 7.74
N VAL A 217 10.50 -11.65 7.25
CA VAL A 217 9.28 -12.45 7.11
C VAL A 217 9.49 -13.63 6.14
N PHE A 218 10.11 -13.40 4.98
CA PHE A 218 10.39 -14.49 4.04
C PHE A 218 11.37 -15.52 4.61
N LEU A 219 12.43 -15.06 5.29
CA LEU A 219 13.39 -15.98 5.91
C LEU A 219 12.72 -16.83 6.99
N HIS A 220 11.91 -16.22 7.87
CA HIS A 220 11.14 -16.96 8.88
C HIS A 220 10.16 -17.96 8.25
N TYR A 221 9.51 -17.59 7.14
CA TYR A 221 8.63 -18.49 6.40
C TYR A 221 9.37 -19.70 5.82
N ILE A 222 10.55 -19.49 5.21
CA ILE A 222 11.35 -20.54 4.55
C ILE A 222 11.97 -21.51 5.56
N PHE A 223 12.41 -21.02 6.72
CA PHE A 223 13.23 -21.80 7.65
C PHE A 223 12.50 -22.29 8.90
N ASP A 224 11.48 -21.57 9.39
CA ASP A 224 10.88 -21.89 10.70
C ASP A 224 9.43 -22.38 10.61
N SER A 225 8.55 -21.57 10.02
CA SER A 225 7.10 -21.74 10.22
C SER A 225 6.40 -22.46 9.07
N GLU A 226 6.90 -22.31 7.82
CA GLU A 226 6.20 -22.68 6.56
C GLU A 226 4.72 -22.23 6.50
N LYS A 227 4.30 -21.29 7.38
CA LYS A 227 2.93 -20.80 7.52
C LYS A 227 2.91 -19.28 7.56
N HIS A 228 2.41 -18.66 6.50
CA HIS A 228 2.17 -17.23 6.41
C HIS A 228 1.21 -16.93 5.25
N SER A 229 0.05 -16.34 5.54
CA SER A 229 -1.01 -16.13 4.52
C SER A 229 -0.68 -15.03 3.50
N GLY A 230 0.21 -14.10 3.84
CA GLY A 230 0.50 -12.91 3.03
C GLY A 230 1.75 -12.95 2.15
N ILE A 231 2.33 -14.13 1.87
CA ILE A 231 3.58 -14.22 1.09
C ILE A 231 3.38 -13.68 -0.33
N GLY A 232 2.26 -14.00 -0.98
CA GLY A 232 1.93 -13.52 -2.32
C GLY A 232 1.83 -12.00 -2.39
N GLU A 233 1.09 -11.39 -1.46
CA GLU A 233 0.91 -9.93 -1.43
C GLU A 233 2.23 -9.18 -1.14
N LEU A 234 3.11 -9.75 -0.30
CA LEU A 234 4.46 -9.21 -0.09
C LEU A 234 5.32 -9.33 -1.35
N LEU A 235 5.21 -10.43 -2.09
CA LEU A 235 5.90 -10.60 -3.38
C LEU A 235 5.39 -9.63 -4.44
N GLU A 236 4.11 -9.26 -4.46
CA GLU A 236 3.60 -8.20 -5.36
C GLU A 236 4.25 -6.85 -5.07
N ILE A 237 4.39 -6.50 -3.79
CA ILE A 237 5.13 -5.29 -3.38
C ILE A 237 6.57 -5.37 -3.87
N TRP A 238 7.25 -6.49 -3.61
CA TRP A 238 8.62 -6.71 -4.05
C TRP A 238 8.77 -6.66 -5.57
N GLY A 239 7.82 -7.21 -6.34
CA GLY A 239 7.84 -7.14 -7.80
C GLY A 239 7.87 -5.69 -8.29
N SER A 240 7.06 -4.82 -7.69
CA SER A 240 7.09 -3.38 -7.99
C SER A 240 8.42 -2.73 -7.58
N ILE A 241 8.99 -3.10 -6.43
CA ILE A 241 10.29 -2.62 -5.96
C ILE A 241 11.41 -3.03 -6.92
N ILE A 242 11.44 -4.30 -7.30
CA ILE A 242 12.44 -4.89 -8.20
C ILE A 242 12.38 -4.19 -9.54
N ASN A 243 11.19 -3.94 -10.10
CA ASN A 243 11.04 -3.21 -11.35
C ASN A 243 11.71 -1.82 -11.31
N GLY A 244 11.67 -1.14 -10.16
CA GLY A 244 12.34 0.15 -9.94
C GLY A 244 13.86 0.09 -9.72
N PHE A 245 14.49 -1.08 -9.70
CA PHE A 245 15.95 -1.19 -9.56
C PHE A 245 16.69 -0.68 -10.79
N THR A 246 17.76 0.06 -10.53
CA THR A 246 18.73 0.51 -11.52
C THR A 246 19.70 -0.62 -11.88
N VAL A 247 20.16 -0.64 -13.12
CA VAL A 247 21.21 -1.55 -13.62
C VAL A 247 22.54 -0.78 -13.66
N PRO A 248 23.68 -1.35 -13.23
CA PRO A 248 23.85 -2.72 -12.72
C PRO A 248 23.19 -2.92 -11.35
N LEU A 249 22.71 -4.15 -11.10
CA LEU A 249 22.07 -4.47 -9.83
C LEU A 249 23.09 -4.42 -8.68
N ARG A 250 22.66 -3.86 -7.56
CA ARG A 250 23.47 -3.84 -6.33
C ARG A 250 23.64 -5.25 -5.77
N GLU A 251 24.77 -5.48 -5.10
CA GLU A 251 25.09 -6.77 -4.50
C GLU A 251 24.04 -7.23 -3.48
N GLU A 252 23.52 -6.30 -2.67
CA GLU A 252 22.41 -6.58 -1.73
C GLU A 252 21.17 -7.17 -2.43
N HIS A 253 20.85 -6.70 -3.64
CA HIS A 253 19.70 -7.19 -4.41
C HIS A 253 19.98 -8.57 -5.02
N LYS A 254 21.22 -8.82 -5.46
CA LYS A 254 21.65 -10.14 -5.94
C LYS A 254 21.60 -11.17 -4.81
N LEU A 255 22.05 -10.79 -3.61
CA LEU A 255 21.93 -11.64 -2.42
C LEU A 255 20.47 -11.92 -2.07
N PHE A 256 19.56 -10.95 -2.22
CA PHE A 256 18.12 -11.17 -2.03
C PHE A 256 17.56 -12.22 -2.99
N LEU A 257 17.87 -12.13 -4.29
CA LEU A 257 17.50 -13.17 -5.27
C LEU A 257 18.02 -14.55 -4.84
N MET A 258 19.31 -14.62 -4.49
CA MET A 258 20.01 -15.87 -4.22
C MET A 258 19.63 -16.54 -2.90
N ARG A 259 19.38 -15.75 -1.85
CA ARG A 259 19.16 -16.25 -0.49
C ARG A 259 17.68 -16.28 -0.10
N VAL A 260 16.80 -15.66 -0.88
CA VAL A 260 15.39 -15.50 -0.52
C VAL A 260 14.48 -15.98 -1.65
N LEU A 261 14.51 -15.34 -2.82
CA LEU A 261 13.59 -15.68 -3.91
C LEU A 261 13.81 -17.11 -4.43
N ILE A 262 15.06 -17.51 -4.69
CA ILE A 262 15.35 -18.89 -5.12
C ILE A 262 14.92 -19.90 -4.03
N PRO A 263 15.29 -19.76 -2.75
CA PRO A 263 14.81 -20.66 -1.69
C PRO A 263 13.29 -20.66 -1.44
N LEU A 264 12.54 -19.62 -1.79
CA LEU A 264 11.06 -19.64 -1.68
C LEU A 264 10.40 -20.72 -2.54
N HIS A 265 11.06 -21.19 -3.60
CA HIS A 265 10.62 -22.33 -4.41
C HIS A 265 10.65 -23.64 -3.62
N LYS A 266 11.38 -23.72 -2.51
CA LYS A 266 11.46 -24.93 -1.67
C LYS A 266 10.14 -25.20 -0.93
N ALA A 267 9.41 -24.17 -0.50
CA ALA A 267 8.28 -24.33 0.41
C ALA A 267 7.14 -25.18 -0.19
N LYS A 268 6.37 -25.85 0.67
CA LYS A 268 5.27 -26.74 0.25
C LYS A 268 4.10 -25.97 -0.37
N GLY A 269 3.71 -24.86 0.26
CA GLY A 269 2.59 -23.99 -0.18
C GLY A 269 2.94 -23.02 -1.32
N MET A 270 4.00 -23.30 -2.10
CA MET A 270 4.51 -22.41 -3.14
C MET A 270 3.46 -22.07 -4.21
N GLN A 271 2.58 -23.02 -4.50
CA GLN A 271 1.43 -22.89 -5.42
C GLN A 271 0.66 -21.56 -5.24
N VAL A 272 0.43 -21.15 -3.99
CA VAL A 272 -0.40 -19.98 -3.64
C VAL A 272 0.22 -18.67 -4.11
N TYR A 273 1.55 -18.60 -4.19
CA TYR A 273 2.29 -17.38 -4.51
C TYR A 273 3.25 -17.51 -5.70
N HIS A 274 3.20 -18.65 -6.42
CA HIS A 274 4.12 -18.96 -7.51
C HIS A 274 4.17 -17.84 -8.55
N ARG A 275 3.00 -17.39 -9.02
CA ARG A 275 2.90 -16.36 -10.06
C ARG A 275 3.65 -15.08 -9.67
N GLN A 276 3.51 -14.66 -8.42
CA GLN A 276 4.17 -13.47 -7.89
C GLN A 276 5.68 -13.70 -7.75
N LEU A 277 6.09 -14.92 -7.35
CA LEU A 277 7.50 -15.30 -7.24
C LEU A 277 8.20 -15.35 -8.60
N ALA A 278 7.63 -16.08 -9.56
CA ALA A 278 8.12 -16.19 -10.93
C ALA A 278 8.25 -14.80 -11.56
N TYR A 279 7.25 -13.93 -11.38
CA TYR A 279 7.35 -12.53 -11.81
C TYR A 279 8.58 -11.82 -11.21
N CYS A 280 8.79 -11.92 -9.89
CA CYS A 280 9.95 -11.31 -9.25
C CYS A 280 11.28 -11.85 -9.80
N VAL A 281 11.39 -13.16 -9.99
CA VAL A 281 12.59 -13.81 -10.52
C VAL A 281 12.85 -13.39 -11.96
N ASN A 282 11.83 -13.42 -12.83
CA ASN A 282 11.95 -12.99 -14.22
C ASN A 282 12.38 -11.51 -14.33
N GLN A 283 11.86 -10.63 -13.48
CA GLN A 283 12.30 -9.23 -13.44
C GLN A 283 13.79 -9.07 -13.10
N PHE A 284 14.37 -9.95 -12.27
CA PHE A 284 15.81 -9.96 -12.01
C PHE A 284 16.62 -10.39 -13.24
N VAL A 285 16.18 -11.46 -13.92
CA VAL A 285 16.87 -12.00 -15.10
C VAL A 285 16.79 -11.03 -16.28
N GLN A 286 15.64 -10.40 -16.50
CA GLN A 286 15.49 -9.36 -17.52
C GLN A 286 16.42 -8.16 -17.31
N LYS A 287 16.65 -7.77 -16.04
CA LYS A 287 17.58 -6.67 -15.71
C LYS A 287 19.04 -7.06 -15.84
N GLU A 288 19.39 -8.30 -15.51
CA GLU A 288 20.76 -8.80 -15.62
C GLU A 288 20.75 -10.29 -16.05
N PRO A 289 20.79 -10.58 -17.37
CA PRO A 289 20.64 -11.95 -17.91
C PRO A 289 21.67 -12.96 -17.40
N MET A 290 22.82 -12.47 -16.94
CA MET A 290 23.88 -13.29 -16.33
C MET A 290 23.41 -14.03 -15.07
N LEU A 291 22.40 -13.51 -14.37
CA LEU A 291 21.81 -14.15 -13.19
C LEU A 291 20.95 -15.37 -13.53
N GLY A 292 20.41 -15.44 -14.76
CA GLY A 292 19.46 -16.48 -15.16
C GLY A 292 20.03 -17.89 -15.02
N GLY A 293 21.32 -18.09 -15.31
CA GLY A 293 21.93 -19.40 -15.12
C GLY A 293 22.03 -19.85 -13.67
N THR A 294 22.13 -18.91 -12.74
CA THR A 294 22.12 -19.20 -11.31
C THR A 294 20.72 -19.51 -10.81
N VAL A 295 19.71 -18.80 -11.31
CA VAL A 295 18.28 -19.07 -11.06
C VAL A 295 17.91 -20.47 -11.51
N VAL A 296 18.18 -20.83 -12.77
CA VAL A 296 17.85 -22.16 -13.33
C VAL A 296 18.48 -23.28 -12.52
N ARG A 297 19.77 -23.15 -12.14
CA ARG A 297 20.42 -24.14 -11.26
C ARG A 297 19.74 -24.23 -9.89
N GLY A 298 19.25 -23.12 -9.36
CA GLY A 298 18.48 -23.08 -8.13
C GLY A 298 17.13 -23.81 -8.23
N ILE A 299 16.37 -23.57 -9.29
CA ILE A 299 15.09 -24.23 -9.56
C ILE A 299 15.30 -25.74 -9.73
N LEU A 300 16.25 -26.15 -10.59
CA LEU A 300 16.59 -27.57 -10.80
C LEU A 300 17.05 -28.26 -9.50
N LYS A 301 17.73 -27.55 -8.61
CA LYS A 301 18.13 -28.08 -7.29
C LYS A 301 16.92 -28.36 -6.39
N TYR A 302 15.85 -27.57 -6.50
CA TYR A 302 14.63 -27.71 -5.68
C TYR A 302 13.51 -28.44 -6.41
N TRP A 303 13.81 -29.13 -7.52
CA TRP A 303 12.81 -29.82 -8.33
C TRP A 303 11.95 -30.75 -7.48
N PRO A 304 10.62 -30.63 -7.53
CA PRO A 304 9.71 -31.45 -6.72
C PRO A 304 9.76 -32.92 -7.16
N ALA A 305 9.86 -33.83 -6.20
CA ALA A 305 9.85 -35.27 -6.48
C ALA A 305 8.48 -35.93 -6.28
N THR A 306 7.60 -35.32 -5.48
CA THR A 306 6.33 -35.93 -5.03
C THR A 306 5.11 -35.02 -5.23
N ASN A 307 5.28 -33.83 -5.81
CA ASN A 307 4.20 -32.86 -6.02
C ASN A 307 4.14 -32.48 -7.50
N CYS A 308 3.24 -33.13 -8.25
CA CYS A 308 3.12 -32.94 -9.69
C CYS A 308 2.64 -31.56 -10.09
N GLN A 309 1.72 -30.96 -9.33
CA GLN A 309 1.29 -29.59 -9.58
C GLN A 309 2.47 -28.63 -9.49
N LYS A 310 3.40 -28.88 -8.56
CA LYS A 310 4.58 -28.04 -8.39
C LYS A 310 5.59 -28.26 -9.51
N GLU A 311 5.64 -29.47 -10.05
CA GLU A 311 6.45 -29.80 -11.21
C GLU A 311 5.98 -29.03 -12.45
N VAL A 312 4.67 -29.00 -12.71
CA VAL A 312 4.07 -28.19 -13.79
C VAL A 312 4.46 -26.72 -13.65
N LEU A 313 4.29 -26.14 -12.46
CA LEU A 313 4.68 -24.74 -12.22
C LEU A 313 6.18 -24.48 -12.47
N PHE A 314 7.05 -25.41 -12.10
CA PHE A 314 8.49 -25.28 -12.35
C PHE A 314 8.82 -25.36 -13.84
N ILE A 315 8.07 -26.16 -14.61
CA ILE A 315 8.21 -26.23 -16.07
C ILE A 315 7.79 -24.90 -16.68
N ASP A 316 6.63 -24.35 -16.29
CA ASP A 316 6.12 -23.05 -16.75
C ASP A 316 7.15 -21.94 -16.47
N GLU A 317 7.70 -21.88 -15.25
CA GLU A 317 8.70 -20.87 -14.90
C GLU A 317 10.01 -21.06 -15.68
N LEU A 318 10.46 -22.31 -15.88
CA LEU A 318 11.66 -22.58 -16.68
C LEU A 318 11.48 -22.17 -18.14
N GLU A 319 10.29 -22.36 -18.73
CA GLU A 319 9.98 -21.91 -20.08
C GLU A 319 10.17 -20.39 -20.20
N GLU A 320 9.53 -19.61 -19.32
CA GLU A 320 9.65 -18.14 -19.31
C GLU A 320 11.10 -17.67 -19.07
N LEU A 321 11.85 -18.38 -18.22
CA LEU A 321 13.25 -18.04 -17.92
C LEU A 321 14.16 -18.27 -19.12
N VAL A 322 13.98 -19.38 -19.85
CA VAL A 322 14.84 -19.74 -20.99
C VAL A 322 14.81 -18.67 -22.08
N GLU A 323 13.67 -17.99 -22.28
CA GLU A 323 13.55 -16.88 -23.24
C GLU A 323 14.43 -15.67 -22.88
N ASN A 324 14.76 -15.47 -21.60
CA ASN A 324 15.45 -14.29 -21.08
C ASN A 324 16.92 -14.55 -20.71
N ILE A 325 17.41 -15.78 -20.80
CA ILE A 325 18.78 -16.15 -20.45
C ILE A 325 19.77 -15.78 -21.55
N ASP A 326 20.97 -15.37 -21.15
CA ASP A 326 22.09 -15.17 -22.08
C ASP A 326 22.41 -16.46 -22.88
N PRO A 327 22.54 -16.41 -24.22
CA PRO A 327 22.74 -17.60 -25.05
C PRO A 327 23.93 -18.47 -24.66
N ASP A 328 25.04 -17.87 -24.19
CA ASP A 328 26.23 -18.63 -23.79
C ASP A 328 26.01 -19.36 -22.46
N HIS A 329 25.21 -18.78 -21.56
CA HIS A 329 24.75 -19.46 -20.36
C HIS A 329 23.73 -20.56 -20.65
N TYR A 330 22.79 -20.31 -21.58
CA TYR A 330 21.81 -21.30 -21.98
C TYR A 330 22.49 -22.56 -22.54
N ARG A 331 23.50 -22.43 -23.41
CA ARG A 331 24.26 -23.58 -23.95
C ARG A 331 24.84 -24.49 -22.86
N LYS A 332 25.28 -23.91 -21.73
CA LYS A 332 25.83 -24.66 -20.59
C LYS A 332 24.74 -25.37 -19.76
N LEU A 333 23.50 -24.90 -19.84
CA LEU A 333 22.36 -25.39 -19.06
C LEU A 333 21.43 -26.30 -19.86
N ALA A 334 21.45 -26.19 -21.20
CA ALA A 334 20.54 -26.90 -22.09
C ALA A 334 20.50 -28.41 -21.80
N LEU A 335 21.65 -29.06 -21.62
CA LEU A 335 21.70 -30.49 -21.29
C LEU A 335 21.00 -30.80 -19.96
N LEU A 336 21.18 -29.98 -18.93
CA LEU A 336 20.56 -30.18 -17.61
C LEU A 336 19.04 -30.01 -17.69
N ILE A 337 18.59 -28.95 -18.36
CA ILE A 337 17.17 -28.66 -18.57
C ILE A 337 16.53 -29.80 -19.36
N CYS A 338 17.07 -30.15 -20.54
CA CYS A 338 16.52 -31.20 -21.39
C CYS A 338 16.51 -32.57 -20.70
N THR A 339 17.52 -32.88 -19.88
CA THR A 339 17.53 -34.12 -19.09
C THR A 339 16.38 -34.13 -18.09
N GLN A 340 16.14 -33.01 -17.40
CA GLN A 340 15.04 -32.93 -16.45
C GLN A 340 13.67 -33.00 -17.15
N ILE A 341 13.48 -32.27 -18.25
CA ILE A 341 12.25 -32.34 -19.04
C ILE A 341 12.01 -33.75 -19.58
N SER A 342 13.06 -34.44 -20.04
CA SER A 342 12.96 -35.84 -20.50
C SER A 342 12.50 -36.79 -19.38
N ARG A 343 12.87 -36.53 -18.12
CA ARG A 343 12.34 -37.30 -16.98
C ARG A 343 10.86 -37.02 -16.75
N CYS A 344 10.43 -35.76 -16.88
CA CYS A 344 9.03 -35.36 -16.76
C CYS A 344 8.17 -36.02 -17.84
N LEU A 345 8.64 -36.05 -19.10
CA LEU A 345 7.95 -36.69 -20.22
C LEU A 345 7.79 -38.22 -20.06
N ASN A 346 8.66 -38.86 -19.28
CA ASN A 346 8.57 -40.29 -18.95
C ASN A 346 7.76 -40.56 -17.67
N SER A 347 7.21 -39.52 -17.04
CA SER A 347 6.31 -39.66 -15.91
C SER A 347 5.00 -40.32 -16.33
N LEU A 348 4.39 -41.07 -15.40
CA LEU A 348 3.05 -41.63 -15.59
C LEU A 348 1.95 -40.59 -15.32
N ASN A 349 2.31 -39.36 -14.94
CA ASN A 349 1.37 -38.28 -14.73
C ASN A 349 0.97 -37.65 -16.07
N SER A 350 -0.32 -37.42 -16.26
CA SER A 350 -0.91 -36.85 -17.47
C SER A 350 -0.96 -35.32 -17.50
N GLN A 351 -0.82 -34.67 -16.33
CA GLN A 351 -0.65 -33.22 -16.22
C GLN A 351 0.80 -32.86 -16.56
#